data_AF-A0A7G7G2I5-F1
#
_entry.id   AF-A0A7G7G2I5-F1
#
_cell.length_a   1.000
_cell.length_b   1.000
_cell.length_c   1.000
_cell.angle_alpha   90.00
_cell.angle_beta   90.00
_cell.angle_gamma   90.00
#
_symmetry.space_group_name_H-M   'P 1'
#
loop_
_entity.id
_entity.type
_entity.pdbx_description
1 polymer ?
#
loop_
_entity_poly.entity_id
_entity_poly.type
_entity_poly.pdbx_seq_one_letter_code
_entity_poly.pdbx_strand_id
1 'polypeptide(L)'
;MNAINKHWEADPNAPWQQNLFGSVDIRTEQAEETLIASYWPWKESWQWRIYVFNNVPDMQESGTCATEEAARQAIQYYISLTH
;
A
#
# COMPACT_ATOMS: atom_id res chain seq x y z
N MET A 1 -0.07 15.84 6.44
CA MET A 1 -0.16 16.00 4.97
C MET A 1 -0.51 14.64 4.43
N ASN A 2 -1.71 14.49 3.86
CA ASN A 2 -2.31 13.20 3.53
C ASN A 2 -2.04 12.87 2.07
N ALA A 3 -1.83 11.59 1.74
CA ALA A 3 -2.01 11.14 0.36
C ALA A 3 -3.50 11.30 -0.01
N ILE A 4 -3.77 12.15 -1.00
CA ILE A 4 -5.09 12.55 -1.46
C ILE A 4 -5.43 11.59 -2.61
N ASN A 5 -6.57 10.90 -2.57
CA ASN A 5 -7.03 9.93 -3.58
C ASN A 5 -6.27 8.58 -3.63
N LYS A 6 -6.50 7.74 -2.63
CA LYS A 6 -6.01 6.34 -2.64
C LYS A 6 -7.02 5.42 -3.30
N HIS A 7 -6.56 4.49 -4.12
CA HIS A 7 -7.39 3.43 -4.68
C HIS A 7 -6.62 2.12 -4.80
N TRP A 8 -7.35 1.01 -4.82
CA TRP A 8 -6.80 -0.31 -5.02
C TRP A 8 -6.91 -0.70 -6.49
N GLU A 9 -5.86 -1.30 -7.02
CA GLU A 9 -5.83 -1.88 -8.36
C GLU A 9 -5.11 -3.23 -8.33
N ALA A 10 -5.55 -4.18 -9.15
CA ALA A 10 -4.86 -5.45 -9.31
C ALA A 10 -3.56 -5.28 -10.09
N ASP A 11 -2.50 -6.00 -9.72
CA ASP A 11 -1.27 -5.96 -10.52
C ASP A 11 -1.50 -6.60 -11.90
N PRO A 12 -1.22 -5.91 -13.02
CA PRO A 12 -1.47 -6.44 -14.35
C PRO A 12 -0.62 -7.68 -14.68
N ASN A 13 0.53 -7.84 -14.03
CA ASN A 13 1.43 -8.99 -14.20
C ASN A 13 1.18 -10.07 -13.14
N ALA A 14 0.49 -9.74 -12.04
CA ALA A 14 0.14 -10.66 -10.96
C ALA A 14 -1.29 -10.39 -10.46
N PRO A 15 -2.35 -10.91 -11.11
CA PRO A 15 -3.75 -10.56 -10.81
C PRO A 15 -4.20 -10.82 -9.36
N TRP A 16 -3.51 -11.74 -8.68
CA TRP A 16 -3.71 -12.10 -7.28
C TRP A 16 -3.10 -11.10 -6.29
N GLN A 17 -2.27 -10.18 -6.77
CA GLN A 17 -1.73 -9.08 -6.00
C GLN A 17 -2.63 -7.86 -6.14
N GLN A 18 -2.88 -7.20 -5.03
CA GLN A 18 -3.59 -5.93 -4.98
C GLN A 18 -2.61 -4.83 -4.54
N ASN A 19 -2.57 -3.76 -5.30
CA ASN A 19 -1.71 -2.61 -5.12
C ASN A 19 -2.56 -1.42 -4.69
N LEU A 20 -2.14 -0.74 -3.63
CA LEU A 20 -2.72 0.52 -3.21
C LEU A 20 -1.91 1.64 -3.83
N PHE A 21 -2.51 2.36 -4.75
CA PHE A 21 -1.95 3.57 -5.31
C PHE A 21 -2.52 4.80 -4.62
N GLY A 22 -1.76 5.88 -4.64
CA GLY A 22 -2.30 7.19 -4.29
C GLY A 22 -1.39 8.31 -4.75
N SER A 23 -1.98 9.49 -4.89
CA SER A 23 -1.26 10.71 -5.23
C SER A 23 -0.57 11.27 -3.99
N VAL A 24 0.76 11.37 -4.06
CA VAL A 24 1.55 12.09 -3.07
C VAL A 24 1.69 13.52 -3.56
N ASP A 25 1.18 14.48 -2.80
CA ASP A 25 1.38 15.90 -3.08
C ASP A 25 2.81 16.27 -2.65
N ILE A 26 3.78 15.87 -3.48
CA ILE A 26 5.12 16.41 -3.41
C ILE A 26 4.99 17.84 -3.95
N ARG A 27 5.52 18.84 -3.24
CA ARG A 27 5.37 20.30 -3.53
C ARG A 27 5.88 20.77 -4.92
N THR A 28 6.06 19.86 -5.86
CA THR A 28 6.56 20.01 -7.22
C THR A 28 5.50 19.49 -8.21
N GLU A 29 4.50 20.33 -8.49
CA GLU A 29 3.65 20.46 -9.69
C GLU A 29 3.04 19.26 -10.46
N GLN A 30 3.28 18.00 -10.11
CA GLN A 30 2.50 16.86 -10.62
C GLN A 30 2.39 15.81 -9.53
N ALA A 31 1.17 15.58 -9.04
CA ALA A 31 0.91 14.47 -8.13
C ALA A 31 1.04 13.16 -8.92
N GLU A 32 2.27 12.62 -8.96
CA GLU A 32 2.52 11.32 -9.56
C GLU A 32 1.83 10.24 -8.73
N GLU A 33 1.03 9.42 -9.41
CA GLU A 33 0.46 8.23 -8.82
C GLU A 33 1.59 7.30 -8.36
N THR A 34 1.63 7.03 -7.07
CA THR A 34 2.73 6.28 -6.45
C THR A 34 2.16 5.03 -5.80
N LEU A 35 2.89 3.91 -5.93
CA LEU A 35 2.60 2.68 -5.21
C LEU A 35 2.87 2.90 -3.71
N ILE A 36 1.82 2.84 -2.90
CA ILE A 36 1.89 3.05 -1.46
C ILE A 36 2.09 1.72 -0.74
N ALA A 37 1.34 0.69 -1.13
CA ALA A 37 1.38 -0.62 -0.49
C ALA A 37 0.91 -1.71 -1.45
N SER A 38 1.19 -2.96 -1.12
CA SER A 38 0.70 -4.12 -1.86
C SER A 38 0.46 -5.30 -0.92
N TYR A 39 -0.45 -6.18 -1.30
CA TYR A 39 -0.61 -7.49 -0.67
C TYR A 39 -0.83 -8.58 -1.72
N TRP A 40 -0.35 -9.78 -1.44
CA TRP A 40 -0.43 -10.93 -2.34
C TRP A 40 -0.44 -12.26 -1.59
N PRO A 41 -1.01 -13.33 -2.16
CA PRO A 41 -0.94 -14.66 -1.58
C PRO A 41 0.48 -15.24 -1.72
N TRP A 42 0.95 -15.90 -0.68
CA TRP A 42 2.21 -16.64 -0.67
C TRP A 42 2.06 -17.94 0.13
N LYS A 43 2.11 -19.07 -0.57
CA LYS A 43 1.81 -20.40 0.00
C LYS A 43 0.43 -20.40 0.69
N GLU A 44 0.38 -20.75 1.97
CA GLU A 44 -0.84 -20.80 2.81
C GLU A 44 -1.06 -19.50 3.61
N SER A 45 -0.46 -18.40 3.15
CA SER A 45 -0.48 -17.12 3.85
C SER A 45 -0.65 -15.95 2.87
N TRP A 46 -0.85 -14.77 3.43
CA TRP A 46 -0.90 -13.50 2.69
C TRP A 46 0.22 -12.60 3.16
N GLN A 47 1.01 -12.10 2.21
CA GLN A 47 2.03 -11.11 2.48
C GLN A 47 1.51 -9.73 2.17
N TRP A 48 2.06 -8.75 2.89
CA TRP A 48 1.81 -7.34 2.63
C TRP A 48 3.11 -6.55 2.78
N ARG A 49 3.19 -5.45 2.05
CA ARG A 49 4.30 -4.50 2.09
C ARG A 49 3.78 -3.08 1.92
N ILE A 50 4.40 -2.15 2.62
CA ILE A 50 4.24 -0.70 2.49
C ILE A 50 5.55 -0.17 1.91
N TYR A 51 5.46 0.66 0.89
CA TYR A 51 6.61 1.29 0.21
C TYR A 51 6.73 2.77 0.56
N VAL A 52 5.60 3.41 0.87
CA VAL A 52 5.54 4.82 1.24
C VAL A 52 4.67 4.96 2.49
N PHE A 53 5.26 5.48 3.56
CA PHE A 53 4.56 5.76 4.82
C PHE A 53 4.59 7.27 5.06
N ASN A 54 3.43 7.91 5.20
CA ASN A 54 3.33 9.38 5.43
C ASN A 54 4.09 10.26 4.46
N ASN A 55 4.07 9.93 3.17
CA ASN A 55 4.83 10.63 2.14
C ASN A 55 6.36 10.59 2.39
N VAL A 56 6.83 9.63 3.19
CA VAL A 56 8.25 9.29 3.31
C VAL A 56 8.51 8.15 2.33
N PRO A 57 9.10 8.44 1.15
CA PRO A 57 9.56 7.38 0.27
C PRO A 57 10.64 6.56 0.98
N ASP A 58 10.79 5.29 0.59
CA ASP A 58 11.79 4.34 1.08
C ASP A 58 11.54 3.74 2.48
N MET A 59 10.40 4.03 3.12
CA MET A 59 10.00 3.31 4.33
C MET A 59 9.35 1.97 3.95
N GLN A 60 10.03 0.87 4.28
CA GLN A 60 9.57 -0.49 4.00
C GLN A 60 9.09 -1.19 5.27
N GLU A 61 7.78 -1.20 5.49
CA GLU A 61 7.14 -2.09 6.45
C GLU A 61 6.58 -3.30 5.71
N SER A 62 6.70 -4.49 6.29
CA SER A 62 6.15 -5.70 5.67
C SER A 62 5.80 -6.75 6.71
N GLY A 63 4.92 -7.67 6.33
CA GLY A 63 4.52 -8.74 7.21
C GLY A 63 3.82 -9.87 6.48
N THR A 64 3.37 -10.84 7.26
CA THR A 64 2.63 -12.01 6.78
C THR A 64 1.48 -12.28 7.74
N CYS A 65 0.33 -12.66 7.19
CA CYS A 65 -0.88 -12.97 7.93
C CYS A 65 -1.58 -14.19 7.30
N ALA A 66 -2.58 -14.72 8.01
CA ALA A 66 -3.28 -15.94 7.58
C ALA A 66 -4.30 -15.69 6.46
N THR A 67 -4.88 -14.49 6.37
CA THR A 67 -5.98 -14.18 5.44
C THR A 67 -5.76 -12.89 4.68
N GLU A 68 -6.43 -12.76 3.54
CA GLU A 68 -6.42 -11.55 2.72
C GLU A 68 -6.92 -10.34 3.50
N GLU A 69 -8.02 -10.51 4.24
CA GLU A 69 -8.64 -9.45 5.02
C GLU A 69 -7.69 -8.91 6.07
N ALA A 70 -6.92 -9.80 6.72
CA ALA A 70 -5.91 -9.39 7.69
C ALA A 70 -4.77 -8.60 7.05
N ALA A 71 -4.34 -8.97 5.84
CA ALA A 71 -3.30 -8.24 5.10
C ALA A 71 -3.78 -6.83 4.78
N ARG A 72 -5.01 -6.72 4.27
CA ARG A 72 -5.65 -5.46 3.94
C ARG A 72 -5.87 -4.57 5.17
N GLN A 73 -6.32 -5.15 6.28
CA GLN A 73 -6.50 -4.43 7.54
C GLN A 73 -5.18 -3.93 8.11
N ALA A 74 -4.10 -4.72 8.03
CA ALA A 74 -2.77 -4.28 8.45
C ALA A 74 -2.32 -3.05 7.67
N ILE A 75 -2.39 -3.09 6.34
CA ILE A 75 -2.07 -1.94 5.49
C ILE A 75 -2.91 -0.71 5.85
N GLN A 76 -4.23 -0.88 6.00
CA GLN A 76 -5.13 0.20 6.39
C GLN A 76 -4.76 0.79 7.76
N TYR A 77 -4.46 -0.06 8.74
CA TYR A 77 -4.05 0.35 10.08
C TYR A 77 -2.82 1.24 10.02
N TYR A 78 -1.72 0.79 9.40
CA TYR A 78 -0.50 1.57 9.27
C TYR A 78 -0.75 2.91 8.57
N ILE A 79 -1.48 2.88 7.45
CA ILE A 79 -1.79 4.10 6.70
C ILE A 79 -2.69 5.07 7.49
N SER A 80 -3.44 4.60 8.48
CA SER A 80 -4.33 5.39 9.33
C SER A 80 -3.71 5.90 10.64
N LEU A 81 -2.54 5.37 11.04
CA LEU A 81 -1.86 5.73 12.30
C LEU A 81 -1.39 7.19 12.39
N THR A 82 -1.70 8.01 11.39
CA THR A 82 -1.19 9.37 11.19
C THR A 82 -2.27 10.42 11.10
N HIS A 83 -3.37 10.17 11.81
CA HIS A 83 -4.33 11.20 12.20
C HIS A 83 -3.76 12.17 13.24
#